data_AF-A0A6N8V4W7-F1
#
_entry.id   AF-A0A6N8V4W7-F1
#
_cell.length_a   1.000
_cell.length_b   1.000
_cell.length_c   1.000
_cell.angle_alpha   90.00
_cell.angle_beta   90.00
_cell.angle_gamma   90.00
#
_symmetry.space_group_name_H-M   'P 1'
#
loop_
_entity.id
_entity.type
_entity.pdbx_description
1 polymer ?
#
loop_
_entity_poly.entity_id
_entity_poly.type
_entity_poly.pdbx_seq_one_letter_code
_entity_poly.pdbx_strand_id
1 'polypeptide(L)'
;MIAAVLSLIGVFLAFYLVANNMGWVPPIPCGSGACGLVQSSKYAWIGPVPVSAVGLAGYLALFALSIAGLQASLAGSRAIAFLLFAGALLGVLFSAYLTYLEAMVIQAWCRYCVASAILITVIFVATLPEVKRIRD
;
A
#
# COMPACT_ATOMS: atom_id res chain seq x y z
N MET A 1 1.48 -5.43 -16.24
CA MET A 1 0.44 -6.45 -15.90
C MET A 1 0.56 -7.04 -14.50
N ILE A 2 1.76 -7.44 -14.06
CA ILE A 2 2.00 -7.98 -12.71
C ILE A 2 1.59 -6.98 -11.60
N ALA A 3 1.79 -5.67 -11.84
CA ALA A 3 1.37 -4.60 -10.93
C ALA A 3 -0.14 -4.60 -10.64
N ALA A 4 -1.01 -4.96 -11.59
CA ALA A 4 -2.46 -4.97 -11.38
C ALA A 4 -2.89 -6.08 -10.41
N VAL A 5 -2.29 -7.27 -10.53
CA VAL A 5 -2.55 -8.41 -9.63
C VAL A 5 -2.06 -8.09 -8.22
N LEU A 6 -0.85 -7.54 -8.09
CA LEU A 6 -0.30 -7.12 -6.80
C LEU A 6 -1.11 -6.00 -6.15
N SER A 7 -1.59 -5.02 -6.95
CA SER A 7 -2.43 -3.94 -6.45
C SER A 7 -3.76 -4.48 -5.94
N LEU A 8 -4.37 -5.46 -6.63
CA LEU A 8 -5.58 -6.12 -6.17
C LEU A 8 -5.37 -6.80 -4.81
N ILE A 9 -4.25 -7.52 -4.65
CA ILE A 9 -3.88 -8.15 -3.36
C ILE A 9 -3.71 -7.07 -2.27
N GLY A 10 -3.07 -5.95 -2.59
CA GLY A 10 -2.94 -4.79 -1.69
C GLY A 10 -4.29 -4.18 -1.28
N VAL A 11 -5.23 -4.06 -2.22
CA VAL A 11 -6.61 -3.60 -1.95
C VAL A 11 -7.30 -4.56 -0.97
N PHE A 12 -7.23 -5.87 -1.19
CA PHE A 12 -7.83 -6.85 -0.28
C PHE A 12 -7.23 -6.79 1.13
N LEU A 13 -5.91 -6.67 1.24
CA LEU A 13 -5.21 -6.53 2.52
C LEU A 13 -5.62 -5.24 3.24
N ALA A 14 -5.61 -4.11 2.55
CA ALA A 14 -5.97 -2.82 3.13
C ALA A 14 -7.45 -2.77 3.52
N PHE A 15 -8.34 -3.39 2.72
CA PHE A 15 -9.75 -3.52 3.04
C PHE A 15 -9.96 -4.34 4.31
N TYR A 16 -9.24 -5.46 4.45
CA TYR A 16 -9.27 -6.29 5.66
C TYR A 16 -8.83 -5.49 6.91
N LEU A 17 -7.77 -4.69 6.79
CA LEU A 17 -7.28 -3.81 7.87
C LEU A 17 -8.30 -2.74 8.26
N VAL A 18 -8.96 -2.11 7.29
CA VAL A 18 -10.03 -1.12 7.51
C VAL A 18 -11.22 -1.78 8.21
N ALA A 19 -11.66 -2.95 7.73
CA ALA A 19 -12.77 -3.68 8.31
C ALA A 19 -12.47 -4.09 9.78
N ASN A 20 -11.22 -4.48 10.07
CA ASN A 20 -10.79 -4.75 11.45
C ASN A 20 -10.82 -3.48 12.31
N ASN A 21 -10.38 -2.34 11.76
CA ASN A 21 -10.38 -1.07 12.49
C ASN A 21 -11.81 -0.56 12.77
N MET A 22 -12.78 -0.88 11.90
CA MET A 22 -14.20 -0.61 12.11
C MET A 22 -14.90 -1.63 13.03
N GLY A 23 -14.19 -2.66 13.50
CA GLY A 23 -14.74 -3.69 14.37
C GLY A 23 -15.66 -4.69 13.65
N TRP A 24 -15.63 -4.76 12.32
CA TRP A 24 -16.46 -5.67 11.53
C TRP A 24 -15.92 -7.09 11.46
N VAL A 25 -14.63 -7.27 11.76
CA VAL A 25 -13.94 -8.57 11.72
C VAL A 25 -13.17 -8.77 13.03
N PRO A 26 -12.95 -10.03 13.46
CA PRO A 26 -12.22 -10.34 14.68
C PRO A 26 -10.80 -9.75 14.66
N PRO A 27 -10.24 -9.44 15.85
CA PRO A 27 -8.90 -8.88 15.95
C PRO A 27 -7.88 -9.75 15.21
N ILE A 28 -7.09 -9.07 14.40
CA ILE A 28 -6.05 -9.65 13.56
C ILE A 28 -5.22 -10.69 14.35
N PRO A 29 -5.08 -11.94 13.86
CA PRO A 29 -4.32 -12.99 14.54
C PRO A 29 -2.82 -12.68 14.45
N CYS A 30 -2.38 -11.80 15.32
CA CYS A 30 -1.04 -11.27 15.36
C CYS A 30 -0.54 -11.64 16.76
N GLY A 31 -0.03 -12.87 16.89
CA GLY A 31 -0.02 -13.71 18.10
C GLY A 31 0.12 -13.06 19.49
N SER A 32 0.81 -11.92 19.64
CA SER A 32 0.99 -11.20 20.91
C SER A 32 0.08 -9.97 21.11
N GLY A 33 -0.85 -9.68 20.18
CA GLY A 33 -1.65 -8.44 20.20
C GLY A 33 -0.92 -7.19 19.68
N ALA A 34 0.33 -7.34 19.22
CA ALA A 34 1.17 -6.25 18.70
C ALA A 34 0.50 -5.46 17.56
N CYS A 35 -0.20 -6.13 16.63
CA CYS A 35 -0.95 -5.44 15.57
C CYS A 35 -2.07 -4.55 16.14
N GLY A 36 -2.75 -4.99 17.20
CA GLY A 36 -3.79 -4.21 17.86
C GLY A 36 -3.22 -2.95 18.52
N LEU A 37 -2.03 -3.07 19.12
CA LEU A 37 -1.30 -1.96 19.74
C LEU A 37 -0.83 -0.93 18.69
N VAL A 38 -0.37 -1.39 17.53
CA VAL A 38 0.00 -0.51 16.41
C VAL A 38 -1.24 0.22 15.85
N GLN A 39 -2.36 -0.49 15.62
CA GLN A 39 -3.58 0.11 15.06
C GLN A 39 -4.32 1.05 16.03
N SER A 40 -4.18 0.86 17.34
CA SER A 40 -4.74 1.78 18.35
C SER A 40 -3.81 2.96 18.68
N SER A 41 -2.59 2.97 18.16
CA SER A 41 -1.63 4.03 18.41
C SER A 41 -2.03 5.35 17.75
N LYS A 42 -1.58 6.48 18.30
CA LYS A 42 -1.80 7.82 17.73
C LYS A 42 -1.29 7.93 16.28
N TYR A 43 -0.29 7.13 15.90
CA TYR A 43 0.30 7.14 14.56
C TYR A 43 -0.53 6.41 13.51
N ALA A 44 -1.43 5.52 13.93
CA ALA A 44 -2.36 4.84 13.02
C ALA A 44 -3.53 5.74 12.57
N TRP A 45 -3.61 6.96 13.09
CA TRP A 45 -4.67 7.93 12.80
C TRP A 45 -4.07 9.22 12.26
N ILE A 46 -4.48 9.60 11.05
CA ILE A 46 -4.22 10.93 10.50
C ILE A 46 -5.49 11.75 10.72
N GLY A 47 -5.57 12.36 11.90
CA GLY A 47 -6.79 13.02 12.37
C GLY A 47 -7.94 12.01 12.52
N PRO A 48 -9.05 12.14 11.77
CA PRO A 48 -10.16 11.19 11.84
C PRO A 48 -9.99 9.96 10.91
N VAL A 49 -8.98 9.96 10.03
CA VAL A 49 -8.82 8.92 8.99
C VAL A 49 -7.77 7.91 9.44
N PRO A 50 -8.09 6.60 9.46
CA PRO A 50 -7.09 5.60 9.76
C PRO A 50 -6.10 5.46 8.60
N VAL A 51 -4.83 5.27 8.93
CA VAL A 51 -3.74 5.08 7.95
C VAL A 51 -4.01 3.90 7.02
N SER A 52 -4.71 2.87 7.49
CA SER A 52 -5.17 1.74 6.67
C SER A 52 -6.10 2.17 5.54
N ALA A 53 -6.95 3.18 5.74
CA ALA A 53 -7.81 3.74 4.68
C ALA A 53 -6.99 4.55 3.66
N VAL A 54 -5.94 5.25 4.10
CA VAL A 54 -5.01 5.94 3.19
C VAL A 54 -4.27 4.92 2.32
N GLY A 55 -3.80 3.82 2.91
CA GLY A 55 -3.20 2.71 2.17
C GLY A 55 -4.18 2.09 1.15
N LEU A 56 -5.44 1.88 1.54
CA LEU A 56 -6.49 1.38 0.64
C LEU A 56 -6.70 2.31 -0.56
N ALA A 57 -6.80 3.63 -0.31
CA ALA A 57 -6.94 4.62 -1.37
C ALA A 57 -5.72 4.61 -2.33
N GLY A 58 -4.51 4.46 -1.78
CA GLY A 58 -3.28 4.34 -2.57
C GLY A 58 -3.28 3.10 -3.47
N TYR A 59 -3.64 1.92 -2.94
CA TYR A 59 -3.71 0.70 -3.74
C TYR A 59 -4.81 0.75 -4.80
N LEU A 60 -5.97 1.34 -4.50
CA LEU A 60 -7.04 1.56 -5.47
C LEU A 60 -6.60 2.50 -6.59
N ALA A 61 -5.88 3.58 -6.27
CA ALA A 61 -5.34 4.50 -7.26
C ALA A 61 -4.32 3.80 -8.18
N LEU A 62 -3.40 3.00 -7.62
CA LEU A 62 -2.44 2.22 -8.40
C LEU A 62 -3.15 1.17 -9.28
N PHE A 63 -4.18 0.51 -8.76
CA PHE A 63 -4.98 -0.43 -9.53
C PHE A 63 -5.69 0.26 -10.70
N ALA A 64 -6.38 1.38 -10.45
CA ALA A 64 -7.05 2.16 -11.49
C ALA A 64 -6.09 2.66 -12.57
N LEU A 65 -4.92 3.18 -12.18
CA LEU A 65 -3.86 3.60 -13.10
C LEU A 65 -3.31 2.42 -13.91
N SER A 66 -3.17 1.24 -13.29
CA SER A 66 -2.69 0.04 -13.98
C SER A 66 -3.69 -0.49 -15.02
N ILE A 67 -5.00 -0.35 -14.76
CA ILE A 67 -6.06 -0.64 -15.74
C ILE A 67 -6.09 0.42 -16.85
N ALA A 68 -5.94 1.69 -16.50
CA ALA A 68 -5.89 2.78 -17.48
C ALA A 68 -4.69 2.60 -18.44
N GLY A 69 -3.55 2.12 -17.93
CA GLY A 69 -2.37 1.79 -18.75
C GLY A 69 -2.54 0.56 -19.65
N LEU A 70 -3.54 -0.29 -19.41
CA LEU A 70 -3.89 -1.44 -20.26
C LEU A 70 -4.78 -1.05 -21.45
N GLN A 71 -5.41 0.13 -21.45
CA GLN A 71 -6.22 0.58 -22.57
C GLN A 71 -5.33 0.96 -23.76
N ALA A 72 -5.64 0.44 -24.94
CA ALA A 72 -4.83 0.64 -26.16
C ALA A 72 -4.64 2.12 -26.55
N SER A 73 -5.53 3.04 -26.15
CA SER A 73 -5.38 4.48 -26.40
C SER A 73 -4.39 5.16 -25.45
N LEU A 74 -4.15 4.58 -24.28
CA LEU A 74 -3.31 5.13 -23.20
C LEU A 74 -2.05 4.27 -22.94
N ALA A 75 -1.96 3.10 -23.59
CA ALA A 75 -0.82 2.19 -23.60
C ALA A 75 0.40 2.86 -24.26
N GLY A 76 1.13 3.66 -23.47
CA GLY A 76 2.28 4.46 -23.94
C GLY A 76 2.29 5.89 -23.41
N SER A 77 1.24 6.32 -22.70
CA SER A 77 1.23 7.64 -22.08
C SER A 77 2.29 7.74 -20.98
N ARG A 78 3.32 8.56 -21.23
CA ARG A 78 4.36 8.91 -20.25
C ARG A 78 3.78 9.39 -18.92
N ALA A 79 2.63 10.07 -18.96
CA ALA A 79 1.97 10.57 -17.76
C ALA A 79 1.51 9.43 -16.83
N ILE A 80 0.96 8.33 -17.37
CA ILE A 80 0.43 7.22 -16.56
C ILE A 80 1.58 6.46 -15.91
N ALA A 81 2.63 6.17 -16.67
CA ALA A 81 3.81 5.50 -16.12
C ALA A 81 4.50 6.34 -15.05
N PHE A 82 4.60 7.66 -15.26
CA PHE A 82 5.13 8.58 -14.25
C PHE A 82 4.25 8.62 -13.00
N LEU A 83 2.92 8.68 -13.14
CA LEU A 83 1.99 8.67 -12.01
C LEU A 83 2.04 7.34 -11.23
N LEU A 84 2.13 6.20 -11.93
CA LEU A 84 2.31 4.89 -11.30
C LEU A 84 3.62 4.82 -10.51
N PHE A 85 4.71 5.28 -11.12
CA PHE A 85 6.02 5.32 -10.47
C PHE A 85 6.04 6.25 -9.26
N ALA A 86 5.53 7.47 -9.41
CA ALA A 86 5.46 8.45 -8.33
C ALA A 86 4.55 7.96 -7.19
N GLY A 87 3.40 7.36 -7.51
CA GLY A 87 2.49 6.78 -6.53
C GLY A 87 3.11 5.60 -5.77
N ALA A 88 3.78 4.70 -6.48
CA ALA A 88 4.47 3.57 -5.87
C ALA A 88 5.67 4.03 -5.02
N LEU A 89 6.43 5.03 -5.47
CA LEU A 89 7.53 5.63 -4.71
C LEU A 89 7.04 6.28 -3.41
N LEU A 90 5.97 7.08 -3.50
CA LEU A 90 5.33 7.66 -2.32
C LEU A 90 4.83 6.58 -1.36
N GLY A 91 4.22 5.51 -1.88
CA GLY A 91 3.78 4.38 -1.07
C GLY A 91 4.92 3.65 -0.35
N VAL A 92 6.07 3.47 -1.00
CA VAL A 92 7.28 2.89 -0.40
C VAL A 92 7.85 3.81 0.68
N LEU A 93 7.98 5.12 0.41
CA LEU A 93 8.46 6.09 1.40
C LEU A 93 7.55 6.16 2.63
N PHE A 94 6.24 6.17 2.40
CA PHE A 94 5.25 6.16 3.48
C PHE A 94 5.31 4.87 4.29
N SER A 95 5.46 3.72 3.64
CA SER A 95 5.60 2.44 4.32
C SER A 95 6.91 2.36 5.13
N ALA A 96 8.02 2.86 4.59
CA ALA A 96 9.29 2.94 5.30
C ALA A 96 9.19 3.83 6.56
N TYR A 97 8.47 4.94 6.46
CA TYR A 97 8.19 5.82 7.62
C TYR A 97 7.39 5.09 8.70
N LEU A 98 6.36 4.33 8.33
CA LEU A 98 5.59 3.53 9.29
C LEU A 98 6.43 2.43 9.93
N THR A 99 7.24 1.72 9.14
CA THR A 99 8.17 0.70 9.67
C THR A 99 9.17 1.31 10.66
N TYR A 100 9.65 2.54 10.39
CA TYR A 100 10.50 3.26 11.33
C TYR A 100 9.77 3.55 12.66
N LEU A 101 8.51 3.98 12.61
CA LEU A 101 7.69 4.20 13.81
C LEU A 101 7.43 2.91 14.59
N GLU A 102 7.15 1.80 13.90
CA GLU A 102 6.97 0.48 14.52
C GLU A 102 8.22 0.02 15.27
N ALA A 103 9.40 0.19 14.65
CA ALA A 103 10.67 -0.27 15.18
C ALA A 103 11.27 0.63 16.28
N MET A 104 11.08 1.96 16.21
CA MET A 104 11.70 2.89 17.15
C MET A 104 10.73 3.41 18.22
N VAL A 105 9.47 3.65 17.87
CA VAL A 105 8.52 4.32 18.77
C VAL A 105 7.60 3.33 19.48
N ILE A 106 6.94 2.46 18.72
CA ILE A 106 5.93 1.55 19.27
C ILE A 106 6.59 0.28 19.84
N GLN A 107 7.80 -0.08 19.36
CA GLN A 107 8.51 -1.31 19.72
C GLN A 107 7.65 -2.57 19.49
N ALA A 108 6.73 -2.51 18.52
CA ALA A 108 5.78 -3.56 18.20
C ALA A 108 5.69 -3.77 16.70
N TRP A 109 5.75 -5.03 16.27
CA TRP A 109 5.81 -5.39 14.86
C TRP A 109 4.44 -5.88 14.37
N CYS A 110 3.83 -5.11 13.47
CA CYS A 110 2.60 -5.51 12.81
C CYS A 110 2.93 -6.29 11.52
N ARG A 111 2.69 -7.61 11.51
CA ARG A 111 2.98 -8.46 10.34
C ARG A 111 2.23 -8.00 9.08
N TYR A 112 1.03 -7.44 9.23
CA TYR A 112 0.21 -6.97 8.11
C TYR A 112 0.73 -5.64 7.54
N CYS A 113 1.18 -4.71 8.40
CA CYS A 113 1.83 -3.48 7.93
C CYS A 113 3.13 -3.80 7.19
N VAL A 114 3.96 -4.71 7.73
CA VAL A 114 5.18 -5.18 7.06
C VAL A 114 4.85 -5.88 5.73
N ALA A 115 3.81 -6.73 5.69
CA ALA A 115 3.37 -7.37 4.45
C ALA A 115 2.92 -6.33 3.39
N SER A 116 2.19 -5.28 3.81
CA SER A 116 1.83 -4.17 2.94
C SER A 116 3.07 -3.40 2.44
N ALA A 117 4.05 -3.15 3.31
CA ALA A 117 5.32 -2.51 2.94
C ALA A 117 6.09 -3.32 1.89
N ILE A 118 6.11 -4.65 2.03
CA ILE A 118 6.71 -5.55 1.04
C ILE A 118 5.93 -5.48 -0.27
N LEU A 119 4.59 -5.55 -0.23
CA LEU A 119 3.74 -5.49 -1.42
C LEU A 119 3.95 -4.21 -2.23
N ILE A 120 3.94 -3.04 -1.59
CA ILE A 120 4.13 -1.77 -2.30
C ILE A 120 5.54 -1.67 -2.88
N THR A 121 6.54 -2.23 -2.20
CA THR A 121 7.92 -2.29 -2.70
C THR A 121 8.02 -3.20 -3.92
N VAL A 122 7.36 -4.36 -3.90
CA VAL A 122 7.29 -5.27 -5.06
C VAL A 122 6.55 -4.62 -6.23
N ILE A 123 5.46 -3.89 -5.97
CA ILE A 123 4.74 -3.11 -7.00
C ILE A 123 5.66 -2.04 -7.60
N PHE A 124 6.41 -1.32 -6.78
CA PHE A 124 7.38 -0.33 -7.23
C PHE A 124 8.45 -0.98 -8.13
N VAL A 125 9.04 -2.10 -7.71
CA VAL A 125 10.02 -2.82 -8.53
C VAL A 125 9.40 -3.36 -9.82
N ALA A 126 8.15 -3.82 -9.79
CA ALA A 126 7.43 -4.33 -10.96
C ALA A 126 7.06 -3.24 -11.97
N THR A 127 6.96 -1.97 -11.55
CA THR A 127 6.68 -0.83 -12.45
C THR A 127 7.95 -0.23 -13.07
N LEU A 128 9.14 -0.47 -12.51
CA LEU A 128 10.43 -0.01 -13.07
C LEU A 128 10.67 -0.42 -14.54
N PRO A 129 10.41 -1.67 -14.98
CA PRO A 129 10.61 -2.08 -16.37
C PRO A 129 9.64 -1.39 -17.33
N GLU A 130 8.41 -1.15 -16.90
CA GLU A 130 7.37 -0.46 -17.68
C GLU A 130 7.75 1.02 -17.90
N VAL A 131 8.31 1.69 -16.89
CA VAL A 131 8.89 3.05 -17.02
C VAL A 131 10.11 3.05 -17.95
N LYS A 132 10.99 2.05 -17.84
CA LYS A 132 12.21 1.98 -18.65
C LYS A 132 11.89 1.82 -20.14
N ARG A 133 10.87 0.99 -20.47
CA ARG A 133 10.36 0.78 -21.83
C ARG A 133 9.78 2.05 -22.49
N ILE A 134 9.40 3.06 -21.70
CA ILE A 134 8.86 4.35 -22.19
C ILE A 134 9.97 5.41 -22.41
N ARG A 135 11.16 5.17 -21.83
CA ARG A 135 12.30 6.07 -21.93
C ARG A 135 13.20 5.77 -23.13
N ASP A 136 13.24 4.51 -23.57
CA ASP A 136 13.86 4.09 -24.84
C ASP A 136 12.94 4.41 -26.04
#